data_AF-A0A2V8T184-F1
#
_entry.id   AF-A0A2V8T184-F1
#
_cell.length_a   1.000
_cell.length_b   1.000
_cell.length_c   1.000
_cell.angle_alpha   90.00
_cell.angle_beta   90.00
_cell.angle_gamma   90.00
#
_symmetry.space_group_name_H-M   'P 1'
#
loop_
_entity.id
_entity.type
_entity.pdbx_description
1 polymer ?
#
loop_
_entity_poly.entity_id
_entity_poly.type
_entity_poly.pdbx_seq_one_letter_code
_entity_poly.pdbx_strand_id
1 'polypeptide(L)'
;MSAATNPQTKIMSAPVAAPRPVATPRPSASVFARALDLLSSVRFGVALLVLLAAACMVGMLIMQVNVEGFAKYYAELSPSQKLLYGSLGFFDIYHSWYFDAMLVVLSLNIVLSSIDRFPGAWTYVSRKKLDASAHWLRGQEQHAALSVEGGDAGEVAGRVSAACESLKLKARVTEKKGKTFVFGERGAWNRLGAYAVHVALLVIFAGGFLTAQ
;
A
#
# COMPACT_ATOMS: atom_id res chain seq x y z
N MET A 1 -49.19 -61.23 -8.51
CA MET A 1 -48.92 -60.23 -7.45
C MET A 1 -47.43 -60.28 -7.18
N SER A 2 -46.66 -59.31 -7.68
CA SER A 2 -46.10 -58.20 -6.86
C SER A 2 -44.98 -58.70 -5.94
N ALA A 3 -43.73 -58.25 -5.94
CA ALA A 3 -43.15 -57.02 -6.46
C ALA A 3 -41.64 -57.22 -6.69
N ALA A 4 -41.09 -56.55 -7.71
CA ALA A 4 -39.67 -56.28 -7.83
C ALA A 4 -39.25 -55.29 -6.74
N THR A 5 -38.10 -55.52 -6.08
CA THR A 5 -37.45 -54.49 -5.26
C THR A 5 -35.99 -54.37 -5.68
N ASN A 6 -35.70 -53.27 -6.39
CA ASN A 6 -34.39 -52.83 -6.85
C ASN A 6 -33.73 -51.98 -5.75
N PRO A 7 -32.44 -52.17 -5.42
CA PRO A 7 -31.75 -51.33 -4.44
C PRO A 7 -31.46 -49.92 -5.01
N GLN A 8 -32.07 -48.90 -4.42
CA GLN A 8 -31.78 -47.49 -4.71
C GLN A 8 -30.45 -47.08 -4.05
N THR A 9 -29.42 -46.92 -4.87
CA THR A 9 -28.15 -46.27 -4.55
C THR A 9 -28.40 -44.78 -4.29
N LYS A 10 -28.33 -44.38 -3.03
CA LYS A 10 -28.45 -42.99 -2.58
C LYS A 10 -27.19 -42.21 -2.98
N ILE A 11 -27.21 -41.62 -4.17
CA ILE A 11 -26.19 -40.68 -4.62
C ILE A 11 -26.35 -39.38 -3.79
N MET A 12 -25.44 -39.18 -2.84
CA MET A 12 -25.29 -37.92 -2.10
C MET A 12 -24.86 -36.83 -3.08
N SER A 13 -25.79 -35.92 -3.38
CA SER A 13 -25.53 -34.69 -4.12
C SER A 13 -24.60 -33.77 -3.30
N ALA A 14 -23.47 -33.41 -3.91
CA ALA A 14 -22.53 -32.44 -3.36
C ALA A 14 -23.20 -31.06 -3.18
N PRO A 15 -22.79 -30.25 -2.19
CA PRO A 15 -23.34 -28.92 -1.99
C PRO A 15 -22.93 -28.02 -3.17
N VAL A 16 -23.94 -27.50 -3.88
CA VAL A 16 -23.78 -26.50 -4.95
C VAL A 16 -23.04 -25.29 -4.37
N ALA A 17 -21.85 -25.01 -4.89
CA ALA A 17 -21.07 -23.84 -4.51
C ALA A 17 -21.87 -22.57 -4.81
N ALA A 18 -21.95 -21.67 -3.82
CA ALA A 18 -22.63 -20.38 -3.98
C ALA A 18 -22.01 -19.59 -5.16
N PRO A 19 -22.82 -18.93 -6.00
CA PRO A 19 -22.31 -18.15 -7.12
C PRO A 19 -21.36 -17.06 -6.60
N ARG A 20 -20.15 -17.01 -7.16
CA ARG A 20 -19.21 -15.91 -6.91
C ARG A 20 -19.89 -14.60 -7.32
N PRO A 21 -19.76 -13.51 -6.55
CA PRO A 21 -20.28 -12.22 -6.95
C PRO A 21 -19.66 -11.86 -8.30
N VAL A 22 -20.51 -11.82 -9.33
CA VAL A 22 -20.15 -11.35 -10.66
C VAL A 22 -19.79 -9.89 -10.50
N ALA A 23 -18.51 -9.56 -10.70
CA ALA A 23 -18.06 -8.18 -10.71
C ALA A 23 -18.85 -7.44 -11.79
N THR A 24 -19.72 -6.52 -11.37
CA THR A 24 -20.50 -5.67 -12.26
C THR A 24 -19.53 -4.93 -13.19
N PRO A 25 -19.73 -4.96 -14.52
CA PRO A 25 -18.89 -4.21 -15.45
C PRO A 25 -19.03 -2.73 -15.10
N ARG A 26 -17.91 -2.08 -14.71
CA ARG A 26 -17.92 -0.63 -14.49
C ARG A 26 -18.29 0.03 -15.83
N PRO A 27 -19.21 1.01 -15.84
CA PRO A 27 -19.58 1.72 -17.07
C PRO A 27 -18.32 2.29 -17.70
N SER A 28 -18.26 2.30 -19.04
CA SER A 28 -17.15 2.84 -19.84
C SER A 28 -16.57 4.08 -19.15
N ALA A 29 -15.42 3.92 -18.50
CA ALA A 29 -14.85 4.97 -17.68
C ALA A 29 -14.59 6.17 -18.58
N SER A 30 -15.26 7.28 -18.27
CA SER A 30 -14.98 8.61 -18.83
C SER A 30 -13.47 8.84 -18.86
N VAL A 31 -12.96 9.55 -19.86
CA VAL A 31 -11.51 9.90 -19.98
C VAL A 31 -10.97 10.46 -18.66
N PHE A 32 -11.81 11.22 -17.95
CA PHE A 32 -11.51 11.76 -16.62
C PHE A 32 -11.32 10.67 -15.55
N ALA A 33 -12.18 9.65 -15.52
CA ALA A 33 -12.06 8.54 -14.58
C ALA A 33 -10.78 7.72 -14.85
N ARG A 34 -10.42 7.52 -16.13
CA ARG A 34 -9.16 6.86 -16.48
C ARG A 34 -7.94 7.68 -16.07
N ALA A 35 -7.99 8.99 -16.23
CA ALA A 35 -6.94 9.89 -15.77
C ALA A 35 -6.78 9.83 -14.25
N LEU A 36 -7.89 9.88 -13.50
CA LEU A 36 -7.87 9.71 -12.04
C LEU A 36 -7.30 8.35 -11.60
N ASP A 37 -7.71 7.26 -12.25
CA ASP A 37 -7.18 5.92 -11.97
C ASP A 37 -5.66 5.83 -12.24
N LEU A 38 -5.18 6.50 -13.31
CA LEU A 38 -3.75 6.59 -13.59
C LEU A 38 -3.03 7.42 -12.52
N LEU A 39 -3.60 8.58 -12.16
CA LEU A 39 -3.03 9.46 -11.15
C LEU A 39 -3.08 8.86 -9.74
N SER A 40 -3.98 7.92 -9.42
CA SER A 40 -3.96 7.22 -8.11
C SER A 40 -3.11 5.93 -8.12
N SER A 41 -2.51 5.58 -9.26
CA SER A 41 -1.68 4.39 -9.39
C SER A 41 -0.34 4.54 -8.65
N VAL A 42 -0.07 3.60 -7.72
CA VAL A 42 1.22 3.52 -7.01
C VAL A 42 2.38 3.29 -7.97
N ARG A 43 2.19 2.49 -9.03
CA ARG A 43 3.25 2.21 -10.02
C ARG A 43 3.63 3.47 -10.79
N PHE A 44 2.64 4.29 -11.13
CA PHE A 44 2.87 5.57 -11.79
C PHE A 44 3.61 6.54 -10.87
N GLY A 45 3.21 6.63 -9.60
CA GLY A 45 3.91 7.42 -8.59
C GLY A 45 5.37 7.02 -8.40
N VAL A 46 5.66 5.72 -8.30
CA VAL A 46 7.05 5.21 -8.19
C VAL A 46 7.86 5.57 -9.44
N ALA A 47 7.30 5.45 -10.64
CA ALA A 47 7.98 5.85 -11.87
C ALA A 47 8.31 7.35 -11.89
N LEU A 48 7.36 8.20 -11.49
CA LEU A 48 7.58 9.64 -11.36
C LEU A 48 8.65 9.98 -10.32
N LEU A 49 8.65 9.30 -9.18
CA LEU A 49 9.67 9.50 -8.14
C LEU A 49 11.07 9.17 -8.66
N VAL A 50 11.23 8.07 -9.41
CA VAL A 50 12.50 7.69 -10.02
C VAL A 50 12.93 8.71 -11.08
N LEU A 51 12.00 9.19 -11.91
CA LEU A 51 12.28 10.21 -12.92
C LEU A 51 12.73 11.53 -12.27
N LEU A 52 12.04 11.97 -11.22
CA LEU A 52 12.38 13.16 -10.46
C LEU A 52 13.76 13.01 -9.79
N ALA A 53 14.06 11.85 -9.20
CA ALA A 53 15.36 11.57 -8.62
C ALA A 53 16.49 11.62 -9.68
N ALA A 54 16.24 11.10 -10.88
CA ALA A 54 17.19 11.19 -12.00
C ALA A 54 17.40 12.65 -12.44
N ALA A 55 16.34 13.46 -12.51
CA ALA A 55 16.45 14.89 -12.79
C ALA A 55 17.28 15.63 -11.72
N CYS A 56 17.03 15.34 -10.43
CA CYS A 56 17.86 15.85 -9.34
C CYS A 56 19.33 15.43 -9.47
N MET A 57 19.61 14.19 -9.88
CA MET A 57 20.96 13.71 -10.11
C MET A 57 21.66 14.48 -11.25
N VAL A 58 20.95 14.78 -12.33
CA VAL A 58 21.47 15.65 -13.41
C VAL A 58 21.82 17.03 -12.87
N GLY A 59 20.95 17.63 -12.05
CA GLY A 59 21.20 18.94 -11.41
C GLY A 59 22.39 18.95 -10.44
N MET A 60 22.72 17.81 -9.82
CA MET A 60 23.91 17.67 -8.98
C MET A 60 25.20 17.50 -9.80
N LEU A 61 25.12 16.91 -10.98
CA LEU A 61 26.28 16.67 -11.85
C LEU A 61 26.63 17.88 -12.72
N ILE A 62 25.64 18.70 -13.08
CA ILE A 62 25.80 19.91 -13.89
C ILE A 62 25.70 21.13 -12.97
N MET A 63 26.75 21.96 -12.94
CA MET A 63 26.76 23.13 -12.07
C MET A 63 25.63 24.10 -12.45
N GLN A 64 24.83 24.48 -11.46
CA GLN A 64 23.69 25.39 -11.62
C GLN A 64 24.16 26.84 -11.72
N VAL A 65 23.37 27.68 -12.39
CA VAL A 65 23.66 29.09 -12.66
C VAL A 65 23.85 29.94 -11.40
N ASN A 66 23.22 29.55 -10.29
CA ASN A 66 23.27 30.24 -9.00
C ASN A 66 24.44 29.79 -8.10
N VAL A 67 25.31 28.89 -8.56
CA VAL A 67 26.47 28.40 -7.81
C VAL A 67 27.72 29.21 -8.15
N GLU A 68 28.49 29.59 -7.13
CA GLU A 68 29.77 30.29 -7.32
C GLU A 68 30.72 29.49 -8.20
N GLY A 69 31.35 30.15 -9.17
CA GLY A 69 32.23 29.50 -10.15
C GLY A 69 31.53 29.00 -11.43
N PHE A 70 30.21 29.17 -11.56
CA PHE A 70 29.46 28.83 -12.78
C PHE A 70 30.09 29.42 -14.05
N ALA A 71 30.52 30.69 -14.03
CA ALA A 71 31.12 31.33 -15.19
C ALA A 71 32.39 30.61 -15.70
N LYS A 72 33.23 30.12 -14.78
CA LYS A 72 34.46 29.37 -15.12
C LYS A 72 34.10 28.00 -15.70
N TYR A 73 33.22 27.27 -15.03
CA TYR A 73 32.72 25.98 -15.53
C TYR A 73 32.07 26.11 -16.91
N TYR A 74 31.21 27.11 -17.09
CA TYR A 74 30.56 27.37 -18.37
C TYR A 74 31.59 27.70 -19.45
N ALA A 75 32.65 28.44 -19.15
CA ALA A 75 33.72 28.73 -20.11
C ALA A 75 34.44 27.44 -20.57
N GLU A 76 34.66 26.49 -19.66
CA GLU A 76 35.32 25.19 -19.90
C GLU A 76 34.47 24.21 -20.73
N LEU A 77 33.15 24.42 -20.82
CA LEU A 77 32.26 23.55 -21.61
C LEU A 77 32.49 23.70 -23.13
N SER A 78 32.40 22.58 -23.83
CA SER A 78 32.43 22.56 -25.29
C SER A 78 31.20 23.26 -25.90
N PRO A 79 31.27 23.75 -27.16
CA PRO A 79 30.13 24.37 -27.82
C PRO A 79 28.88 23.47 -27.88
N SER A 80 29.06 22.16 -28.07
CA SER A 80 27.94 21.20 -28.12
C SER A 80 27.29 21.01 -26.75
N GLN A 81 28.07 20.98 -25.67
CA GLN A 81 27.55 20.91 -24.30
C GLN A 81 26.75 22.15 -23.94
N LYS A 82 27.26 23.34 -24.28
CA LYS A 82 26.55 24.62 -24.06
C LYS A 82 25.18 24.64 -24.72
N LEU A 83 25.12 24.20 -25.99
CA LEU A 83 23.86 24.11 -26.72
C LEU A 83 22.90 23.07 -26.11
N LEU A 84 23.38 21.87 -25.82
CA LEU A 84 22.56 20.80 -25.25
C LEU A 84 22.03 21.17 -23.86
N TYR A 85 22.91 21.54 -22.93
CA TYR A 85 22.53 21.87 -21.56
C TYR A 85 21.66 23.13 -21.50
N GLY A 86 21.95 24.13 -22.35
CA GLY A 86 21.12 25.33 -22.46
C GLY A 86 19.72 25.03 -23.00
N SER A 87 19.61 24.25 -24.08
CA SER A 87 18.31 23.91 -24.68
C SER A 87 17.42 23.03 -23.78
N LEU A 88 18.01 22.12 -23.01
CA LEU A 88 17.27 21.32 -22.03
C LEU A 88 17.07 22.04 -20.69
N GLY A 89 17.67 23.21 -20.49
CA GLY A 89 17.58 23.97 -19.24
C GLY A 89 18.33 23.34 -18.06
N PHE A 90 19.37 22.55 -18.30
CA PHE A 90 20.12 21.84 -17.25
C PHE A 90 20.94 22.74 -16.31
N PHE A 91 21.28 23.95 -16.76
CA PHE A 91 21.94 24.94 -15.91
C PHE A 91 21.00 25.56 -14.87
N ASP A 92 19.69 25.37 -15.03
CA ASP A 92 18.67 25.86 -14.10
C ASP A 92 17.51 24.86 -14.04
N ILE A 93 17.86 23.59 -13.78
CA ILE A 93 16.91 22.48 -13.94
C ILE A 93 15.76 22.55 -12.94
N TYR A 94 16.03 23.09 -11.74
CA TYR A 94 15.06 23.17 -10.66
C TYR A 94 13.93 24.19 -10.92
N HIS A 95 14.13 25.12 -11.85
CA HIS A 95 13.12 26.09 -12.30
C HIS A 95 12.58 25.75 -13.71
N SER A 96 12.92 24.58 -14.24
CA SER A 96 12.44 24.15 -15.55
C SER A 96 10.99 23.67 -15.46
N TRP A 97 10.19 24.01 -16.48
CA TRP A 97 8.76 23.68 -16.53
C TRP A 97 8.48 22.17 -16.35
N TYR A 98 9.38 21.30 -16.82
CA TYR A 98 9.21 19.86 -16.72
C TYR A 98 9.51 19.36 -15.30
N PHE A 99 10.44 19.99 -14.58
CA PHE A 99 10.72 19.69 -13.19
C PHE A 99 9.52 20.05 -12.30
N ASP A 100 8.96 21.25 -12.48
CA ASP A 100 7.74 21.69 -11.81
C ASP A 100 6.55 20.80 -12.15
N ALA A 101 6.38 20.43 -13.43
CA ALA A 101 5.33 19.52 -13.84
C ALA A 101 5.46 18.15 -13.16
N MET A 102 6.67 17.60 -13.06
CA MET A 102 6.93 16.35 -12.33
C MET A 102 6.57 16.50 -10.84
N LEU A 103 6.98 17.60 -10.19
CA LEU A 103 6.65 17.87 -8.78
C LEU A 103 5.15 17.95 -8.55
N VAL A 104 4.41 18.70 -9.38
CA VAL A 104 2.96 18.87 -9.24
C VAL A 104 2.23 17.56 -9.49
N VAL A 105 2.56 16.84 -10.57
CA VAL A 105 1.92 15.57 -10.89
C VAL A 105 2.22 14.51 -9.84
N LEU A 106 3.46 14.42 -9.35
CA LEU A 106 3.84 13.51 -8.27
C LEU A 106 3.12 13.86 -6.96
N SER A 107 3.01 15.14 -6.62
CA SER A 107 2.27 15.61 -5.44
C SER A 107 0.80 15.19 -5.52
N LEU A 108 0.17 15.42 -6.67
CA LEU A 108 -1.22 15.03 -6.89
C LEU A 108 -1.39 13.49 -6.82
N ASN A 109 -0.43 12.73 -7.36
CA ASN A 109 -0.44 11.27 -7.24
C ASN A 109 -0.35 10.79 -5.79
N ILE A 110 0.53 11.39 -4.99
CA ILE A 110 0.66 11.05 -3.56
C ILE A 110 -0.65 11.36 -2.82
N VAL A 111 -1.27 12.51 -3.08
CA VAL A 111 -2.55 12.89 -2.45
C VAL A 111 -3.66 11.91 -2.83
N LEU A 112 -3.86 11.66 -4.12
CA LEU A 112 -4.94 10.79 -4.60
C LEU A 112 -4.76 9.34 -4.16
N SER A 113 -3.55 8.80 -4.30
CA SER A 113 -3.25 7.43 -3.85
C SER A 113 -3.39 7.28 -2.33
N SER A 114 -3.10 8.33 -1.55
CA SER A 114 -3.35 8.34 -0.10
C SER A 114 -4.83 8.28 0.21
N ILE A 115 -5.65 9.11 -0.44
CA ILE A 115 -7.11 9.16 -0.22
C ILE A 115 -7.74 7.80 -0.56
N ASP A 116 -7.39 7.21 -1.70
CA ASP A 116 -7.94 5.92 -2.14
C ASP A 116 -7.59 4.77 -1.18
N ARG A 117 -6.40 4.81 -0.56
CA ARG A 117 -5.91 3.74 0.33
C ARG A 117 -6.28 3.95 1.80
N PHE A 118 -6.58 5.18 2.22
CA PHE A 118 -6.81 5.54 3.61
C PHE A 118 -7.97 4.78 4.27
N PRO A 119 -9.16 4.62 3.65
CA PRO A 119 -10.27 3.90 4.28
C PRO A 119 -9.93 2.46 4.66
N GLY A 120 -9.16 1.76 3.81
CA GLY A 120 -8.71 0.40 4.07
C GLY A 120 -7.71 0.33 5.22
N ALA A 121 -6.73 1.24 5.24
CA ALA A 121 -5.76 1.33 6.33
C ALA A 121 -6.42 1.68 7.67
N TRP A 122 -7.36 2.64 7.67
CA TRP A 122 -8.11 3.04 8.86
C TRP A 122 -9.01 1.92 9.37
N THR A 123 -9.70 1.21 8.48
CA THR A 123 -10.56 0.08 8.87
C THR A 123 -9.76 -1.01 9.56
N TYR A 124 -8.52 -1.28 9.12
CA TYR A 124 -7.66 -2.26 9.77
C TYR A 124 -7.29 -1.86 11.21
N VAL A 125 -7.02 -0.58 11.44
CA VAL A 125 -6.66 -0.06 12.78
C VAL A 125 -7.90 0.03 13.69
N SER A 126 -9.04 0.45 13.14
CA SER A 126 -10.29 0.70 13.89
C SER A 126 -11.09 -0.58 14.13
N ARG A 127 -11.21 -1.47 13.14
CA ARG A 127 -12.01 -2.71 13.21
C ARG A 127 -11.10 -3.93 13.20
N LYS A 128 -10.71 -4.36 14.40
CA LYS A 128 -9.96 -5.59 14.59
C LYS A 128 -10.84 -6.80 14.27
N LYS A 129 -10.35 -7.69 13.42
CA LYS A 129 -11.03 -8.94 13.12
C LYS A 129 -10.67 -9.96 14.22
N LEU A 130 -11.53 -10.06 15.22
CA LEU A 130 -11.32 -10.89 16.41
C LEU A 130 -11.73 -12.35 16.23
N ASP A 131 -12.30 -12.70 15.07
CA ASP A 131 -12.71 -14.06 14.72
C ASP A 131 -12.07 -14.56 13.41
N ALA A 132 -11.54 -15.77 13.47
CA ALA A 132 -10.90 -16.45 12.35
C ALA A 132 -11.41 -17.89 12.25
N SER A 133 -11.72 -18.37 11.05
CA SER A 133 -12.12 -19.78 10.88
C SER A 133 -10.90 -20.69 10.98
N ALA A 134 -11.08 -21.91 11.48
CA ALA A 134 -10.00 -22.89 11.55
C ALA A 134 -9.40 -23.22 10.17
N HIS A 135 -10.24 -23.20 9.12
CA HIS A 135 -9.78 -23.33 7.73
C HIS A 135 -8.86 -22.17 7.32
N TRP A 136 -9.21 -20.93 7.66
CA TRP A 136 -8.38 -19.77 7.35
C TRP A 136 -7.06 -19.77 8.12
N LEU A 137 -7.07 -20.17 9.40
CA LEU A 137 -5.86 -20.29 10.22
C LEU A 137 -4.87 -21.32 9.66
N ARG A 138 -5.36 -22.51 9.27
CA ARG A 138 -4.53 -23.55 8.63
C ARG A 138 -4.01 -23.15 7.25
N GLY A 139 -4.65 -22.18 6.60
CA GLY A 139 -4.20 -21.63 5.32
C GLY A 139 -3.14 -20.54 5.44
N GLN A 140 -2.73 -20.14 6.66
CA GLN A 140 -1.65 -19.16 6.84
C GLN A 140 -0.28 -19.84 6.71
N GLU A 141 0.69 -19.11 6.14
CA GLU A 141 2.07 -19.60 5.96
C GLU A 141 2.73 -20.04 7.27
N GLN A 142 2.39 -19.36 8.36
CA GLN A 142 2.86 -19.68 9.70
C GLN A 142 1.66 -20.12 10.53
N HIS A 143 1.54 -21.42 10.76
CA HIS A 143 0.51 -21.99 11.63
C HIS A 143 1.04 -23.21 12.39
N ALA A 144 0.49 -23.44 13.57
CA ALA A 144 0.76 -24.63 14.36
C ALA A 144 -0.55 -25.11 15.00
N ALA A 145 -0.74 -26.43 15.07
CA ALA A 145 -1.81 -27.06 15.83
C ALA A 145 -1.21 -27.73 17.06
N LEU A 146 -1.71 -27.38 18.23
CA LEU A 146 -1.25 -27.91 19.52
C LEU A 146 -2.44 -28.53 20.24
N SER A 147 -2.26 -29.74 20.74
CA SER A 147 -3.21 -30.37 21.67
C SER A 147 -2.75 -30.08 23.09
N VAL A 148 -3.63 -29.52 23.91
CA VAL A 148 -3.37 -29.26 25.33
C VAL A 148 -4.21 -30.23 26.13
N GLU A 149 -3.56 -31.06 26.96
CA GLU A 149 -4.26 -31.98 27.86
C GLU A 149 -4.68 -31.24 29.14
N GLY A 150 -5.96 -31.39 29.51
CA GLY A 150 -6.55 -30.79 30.70
C GLY A 150 -6.89 -29.29 30.57
N GLY A 151 -7.83 -28.86 31.41
CA GLY A 151 -8.33 -27.48 31.50
C GLY A 151 -9.63 -27.23 30.74
N ASP A 152 -10.48 -26.36 31.29
CA ASP A 152 -11.64 -25.83 30.57
C ASP A 152 -11.20 -24.87 29.44
N ALA A 153 -12.06 -24.67 28.44
CA ALA A 153 -11.78 -23.77 27.32
C ALA A 153 -11.40 -22.35 27.78
N GLY A 154 -11.97 -21.86 28.89
CA GLY A 154 -11.61 -20.59 29.49
C GLY A 154 -10.18 -20.55 30.06
N GLU A 155 -9.74 -21.64 30.69
CA GLU A 155 -8.42 -21.75 31.30
C GLU A 155 -7.31 -21.78 30.24
N VAL A 156 -7.54 -22.55 29.17
CA VAL A 156 -6.63 -22.58 28.01
C VAL A 156 -6.54 -21.20 27.35
N ALA A 157 -7.68 -20.51 27.18
CA ALA A 157 -7.70 -19.15 26.62
C ALA A 157 -6.93 -18.15 27.49
N GLY A 158 -7.04 -18.26 28.82
CA GLY A 158 -6.29 -17.44 29.77
C GLY A 158 -4.78 -17.66 29.67
N ARG A 159 -4.34 -18.92 29.59
CA ARG A 159 -2.91 -19.28 29.40
C ARG A 159 -2.36 -18.71 28.10
N VAL A 160 -3.10 -18.83 27.00
CA VAL A 160 -2.70 -18.26 25.70
C VAL A 160 -2.67 -16.73 25.75
N SER A 161 -3.64 -16.09 26.40
CA SER A 161 -3.65 -14.63 26.57
C SER A 161 -2.43 -14.15 27.36
N ALA A 162 -2.07 -14.81 28.46
CA ALA A 162 -0.88 -14.49 29.25
C ALA A 162 0.41 -14.68 28.46
N ALA A 163 0.50 -15.73 27.64
CA ALA A 163 1.63 -15.93 26.73
C ALA A 163 1.72 -14.83 25.65
N CYS A 164 0.58 -14.33 25.13
CA CYS A 164 0.58 -13.17 24.24
C CYS A 164 1.08 -11.90 24.95
N GLU A 165 0.67 -11.67 26.19
CA GLU A 165 1.08 -10.51 26.98
C GLU A 165 2.56 -10.53 27.34
N SER A 166 3.13 -11.70 27.66
CA SER A 166 4.58 -11.85 27.90
C SER A 166 5.42 -11.51 26.65
N LEU A 167 4.86 -11.72 25.46
CA LEU A 167 5.43 -11.29 24.18
C LEU A 167 5.13 -9.81 23.82
N LYS A 168 4.54 -9.05 24.75
CA LYS A 168 4.11 -7.64 24.56
C LYS A 168 3.06 -7.47 23.46
N LEU A 169 2.28 -8.50 23.16
CA LEU A 169 1.14 -8.42 22.25
C LEU A 169 -0.11 -7.99 23.05
N LYS A 170 -0.94 -7.13 22.45
CA LYS A 170 -2.23 -6.77 23.05
C LYS A 170 -3.22 -7.91 22.81
N ALA A 171 -3.41 -8.74 23.83
CA ALA A 171 -4.33 -9.87 23.78
C ALA A 171 -5.79 -9.43 23.94
N ARG A 172 -6.68 -10.09 23.20
CA ARG A 172 -8.14 -9.98 23.32
C ARG A 172 -8.73 -11.37 23.18
N VAL A 173 -9.49 -11.77 24.19
CA VAL A 173 -10.28 -13.01 24.16
C VAL A 173 -11.69 -12.64 23.68
N THR A 174 -12.24 -13.44 22.77
CA THR A 174 -13.60 -13.24 22.25
C THR A 174 -14.26 -14.59 22.07
N GLU A 175 -15.51 -14.71 22.51
CA GLU A 175 -16.29 -15.92 22.34
C GLU A 175 -17.35 -15.70 21.26
N LYS A 176 -17.42 -16.61 20.29
CA LYS A 176 -18.40 -16.51 19.19
C LYS A 176 -18.82 -17.91 18.73
N LYS A 177 -20.13 -18.17 18.77
CA LYS A 177 -20.73 -19.46 18.35
C LYS A 177 -20.13 -20.68 19.09
N GLY A 178 -19.95 -20.57 20.41
CA GLY A 178 -19.40 -21.65 21.25
C GLY A 178 -17.93 -21.96 20.99
N LYS A 179 -17.18 -21.00 20.41
CA LYS A 179 -15.73 -21.10 20.19
C LYS A 179 -15.06 -19.89 20.81
N THR A 180 -13.95 -20.15 21.49
CA THR A 180 -13.10 -19.11 22.09
C THR A 180 -11.96 -18.76 21.14
N PHE A 181 -11.80 -17.48 20.86
CA PHE A 181 -10.73 -16.92 20.04
C PHE A 181 -9.83 -16.06 20.91
N VAL A 182 -8.52 -16.24 20.78
CA VAL A 182 -7.53 -15.35 21.40
C VAL A 182 -6.77 -14.66 20.28
N PHE A 183 -6.87 -13.34 20.24
CA PHE A 183 -6.21 -12.49 19.25
C PHE A 183 -5.16 -11.63 19.94
N GLY A 184 -3.90 -11.75 19.52
CA GLY A 184 -2.79 -10.93 20.00
C GLY A 184 -2.13 -10.18 18.85
N GLU A 185 -2.03 -8.85 18.95
CA GLU A 185 -1.30 -8.06 17.95
C GLU A 185 -0.46 -6.95 18.58
N ARG A 186 0.54 -6.47 17.84
CA ARG A 186 1.34 -5.28 18.17
C ARG A 186 1.59 -4.46 16.92
N GLY A 187 1.64 -3.13 17.08
CA GLY A 187 2.06 -2.24 15.99
C GLY A 187 0.99 -1.95 14.93
N ALA A 188 -0.30 -1.95 15.28
CA ALA A 188 -1.38 -1.59 14.34
C ALA A 188 -1.14 -0.23 13.64
N TRP A 189 -0.57 0.73 14.38
CA TRP A 189 -0.22 2.07 13.89
C TRP A 189 0.90 2.09 12.83
N ASN A 190 1.74 1.04 12.73
CA ASN A 190 2.84 1.01 11.77
C ASN A 190 2.34 1.11 10.32
N ARG A 191 1.12 0.64 10.05
CA ARG A 191 0.47 0.77 8.74
C ARG A 191 0.14 2.21 8.37
N LEU A 192 0.02 3.10 9.35
CA LEU A 192 -0.21 4.53 9.12
C LEU A 192 1.11 5.31 8.89
N GLY A 193 2.28 4.68 9.09
CA GLY A 193 3.57 5.32 8.88
C GLY A 193 3.80 5.81 7.44
N ALA A 194 3.24 5.11 6.45
CA ALA A 194 3.31 5.55 5.05
C ALA A 194 2.70 6.94 4.82
N TYR A 195 1.63 7.30 5.53
CA TYR A 195 1.01 8.61 5.40
C TYR A 195 1.88 9.72 6.02
N ALA A 196 2.64 9.43 7.07
CA ALA A 196 3.61 10.38 7.60
C ALA A 196 4.70 10.68 6.57
N VAL A 197 5.19 9.65 5.85
CA VAL A 197 6.15 9.83 4.74
C VAL A 197 5.53 10.66 3.62
N HIS A 198 4.28 10.39 3.24
CA HIS A 198 3.58 11.15 2.21
C HIS A 198 3.45 12.64 2.59
N VAL A 199 3.04 12.94 3.82
CA VAL A 199 2.97 14.32 4.32
C VAL A 199 4.34 14.98 4.30
N ALA A 200 5.40 14.30 4.75
CA ALA A 200 6.76 14.84 4.73
C ALA A 200 7.22 15.16 3.30
N LEU A 201 6.98 14.27 2.34
CA LEU A 201 7.30 14.50 0.94
C LEU A 201 6.52 15.69 0.36
N LEU A 202 5.22 15.78 0.63
CA LEU A 202 4.39 16.91 0.18
C LEU A 202 4.87 18.23 0.77
N VAL A 203 5.31 18.25 2.03
CA VAL A 203 5.89 19.45 2.66
C VAL A 203 7.19 19.85 1.98
N ILE A 204 8.08 18.89 1.67
CA ILE A 204 9.33 19.17 0.94
C ILE A 204 9.03 19.73 -0.46
N PHE A 205 8.09 19.13 -1.20
CA PHE A 205 7.72 19.59 -2.53
C PHE A 205 7.05 20.97 -2.49
N ALA A 206 6.21 21.24 -1.50
CA ALA A 206 5.62 22.56 -1.31
C ALA A 206 6.71 23.61 -1.00
N GLY A 207 7.70 23.27 -0.16
CA GLY A 207 8.86 24.13 0.09
C GLY A 207 9.64 24.44 -1.20
N GLY A 208 9.95 23.40 -1.99
CA GLY A 208 10.62 23.57 -3.28
C GLY A 208 9.84 24.47 -4.25
N PHE A 209 8.53 24.28 -4.34
CA PHE A 209 7.66 25.10 -5.20
C PHE A 209 7.63 26.57 -4.74
N LEU A 210 7.58 26.83 -3.43
CA LEU A 210 7.57 28.19 -2.90
C LEU A 210 8.91 28.92 -3.09
N THR A 211 10.02 28.19 -3.12
CA THR A 211 11.35 28.79 -3.37
C THR A 211 11.66 28.96 -4.85
N ALA A 212 10.95 28.23 -5.72
CA ALA A 212 11.14 28.29 -7.17
C ALA A 212 10.36 29.44 -7.84
N GLN A 213 9.44 30.10 -7.11
CA GLN A 213 8.67 31.27 -7.56
C GLN A 213 9.26 32.55 -6.97
#